data_AF-A0ABD6J1M5-F1
#
_entry.id   AF-A0ABD6J1M5-F1
#
_cell.length_a   1.000
_cell.length_b   1.000
_cell.length_c   1.000
_cell.angle_alpha   90.00
_cell.angle_beta   90.00
_cell.angle_gamma   90.00
#
_symmetry.space_group_name_H-M   'P 1'
#
loop_
_entity.id
_entity.type
_entity.pdbx_description
1 polymer ?
#
loop_
_entity_poly.entity_id
_entity_poly.type
_entity_poly.pdbx_seq_one_letter_code
_entity_poly.pdbx_strand_id
1 'polypeptide(L)'
;MTTTPHDDPVRLLALDLDHDADPGTDRGRLLRPRRQAQELISSRRPPRDAWATGIARHALTDRTPVQPEARNSAAEFRAVREADLDRAMAWHSGIGTAVRVARYSLVGPGQDPTVRLAQTQAVVCRRHWATSVVTFDRTGDGDPALRPQLGRLVAALDTGEIHGIVAVSRIDISPFDEHYARTLAVLRARRGFLALARSETSI
;
A
#
# COMPACT_ATOMS: atom_id res chain seq x y z
N MET A 1 25.54 55.44 -14.01
CA MET A 1 26.75 55.60 -13.17
C MET A 1 26.50 56.73 -12.20
N THR A 2 26.05 56.41 -10.99
CA THR A 2 26.11 57.32 -9.83
C THR A 2 26.19 56.41 -8.60
N THR A 3 27.21 56.64 -7.79
CA THR A 3 27.79 55.77 -6.77
C THR A 3 27.51 56.32 -5.37
N THR A 4 27.11 55.42 -4.45
CA THR A 4 27.30 55.39 -2.97
C THR A 4 26.73 56.54 -2.11
N PRO A 5 26.58 56.40 -0.76
CA PRO A 5 27.08 55.39 0.22
C PRO A 5 25.93 54.63 0.98
N HIS A 6 26.04 53.43 1.57
CA HIS A 6 26.96 52.74 2.52
C HIS A 6 27.10 53.39 3.90
N ASP A 7 27.18 52.54 4.94
CA ASP A 7 27.22 52.74 6.41
C ASP A 7 25.86 52.75 7.14
N ASP A 8 25.62 52.01 8.23
CA ASP A 8 26.36 50.96 8.96
C ASP A 8 25.37 50.31 10.01
N PRO A 9 25.75 49.48 11.01
CA PRO A 9 25.05 48.24 11.34
C PRO A 9 24.62 48.18 12.84
N VAL A 10 24.46 46.96 13.37
CA VAL A 10 24.42 46.56 14.80
C VAL A 10 23.05 46.58 15.47
N ARG A 11 22.56 45.37 15.78
CA ARG A 11 22.22 44.87 17.14
C ARG A 11 21.85 43.38 17.02
N LEU A 12 22.75 42.46 17.37
CA LEU A 12 22.89 41.88 18.72
C LEU A 12 21.53 41.57 19.36
N LEU A 13 21.18 40.29 19.43
CA LEU A 13 20.78 39.60 20.66
C LEU A 13 20.91 38.10 20.42
N ALA A 14 22.03 37.55 20.90
CA ALA A 14 22.13 36.17 21.31
C ALA A 14 21.21 35.98 22.53
N LEU A 15 20.44 34.89 22.55
CA LEU A 15 19.92 34.31 23.77
C LEU A 15 20.21 32.82 23.71
N ASP A 16 21.33 32.48 24.36
CA ASP A 16 21.59 31.18 24.95
C ASP A 16 20.42 30.82 25.87
N LEU A 17 19.89 29.62 25.69
CA LEU A 17 19.12 28.93 26.72
C LEU A 17 19.72 27.53 26.85
N ASP A 18 20.76 27.48 27.67
CA ASP A 18 21.22 26.29 28.35
C ASP A 18 20.05 25.66 29.12
N HIS A 19 19.80 24.37 28.87
CA HIS A 19 19.00 23.55 29.75
C HIS A 19 19.74 22.23 30.02
N ASP A 20 20.74 22.32 30.89
CA ASP A 20 21.34 21.19 31.58
C ASP A 20 20.68 21.02 32.96
N ALA A 21 20.16 19.81 33.20
CA ALA A 21 20.05 19.11 34.48
C ALA A 21 19.21 17.85 34.25
N ASP A 22 19.47 16.65 34.75
CA ASP A 22 20.59 15.99 35.45
C ASP A 22 20.15 14.49 35.49
N PRO A 23 21.05 13.49 35.45
CA PRO A 23 20.71 12.08 35.35
C PRO A 23 20.61 11.42 36.73
N GLY A 24 19.55 10.65 36.96
CA GLY A 24 19.34 9.88 38.18
C GLY A 24 19.02 8.41 37.90
N THR A 25 20.03 7.55 38.12
CA THR A 25 20.02 6.34 38.98
C THR A 25 18.73 5.50 39.06
N ASP A 26 18.70 4.16 39.10
CA ASP A 26 19.65 3.15 39.55
C ASP A 26 19.00 1.74 39.36
N ARG A 27 19.83 0.70 39.49
CA ARG A 27 19.49 -0.64 40.01
C ARG A 27 18.50 -1.53 39.25
N GLY A 28 19.09 -2.42 38.46
CA GLY A 28 19.40 -3.77 38.97
C GLY A 28 18.26 -4.80 38.99
N ARG A 29 18.37 -5.81 38.11
CA ARG A 29 18.09 -7.21 38.46
C ARG A 29 18.78 -8.18 37.50
N LEU A 30 19.96 -8.64 37.92
CA LEU A 30 20.44 -9.98 37.61
C LEU A 30 19.82 -10.95 38.63
N LEU A 31 19.33 -12.11 38.18
CA LEU A 31 19.42 -13.42 38.86
C LEU A 31 18.78 -14.50 37.95
N ARG A 32 19.65 -15.26 37.26
CA ARG A 32 19.76 -16.75 37.11
C ARG A 32 18.63 -17.66 37.67
N PRO A 33 18.62 -19.00 37.40
CA PRO A 33 19.01 -19.80 36.23
C PRO A 33 18.09 -21.04 35.96
N ARG A 34 18.44 -21.82 34.92
CA ARG A 34 18.40 -23.31 34.80
C ARG A 34 17.06 -24.06 35.01
N ARG A 35 16.61 -24.77 33.96
CA ARG A 35 16.18 -26.18 34.08
C ARG A 35 16.37 -26.95 32.77
N GLN A 36 17.11 -28.05 32.89
CA GLN A 36 17.22 -29.16 31.95
C GLN A 36 15.97 -30.06 32.08
N ALA A 37 15.56 -30.64 30.95
CA ALA A 37 14.98 -31.97 30.75
C ALA A 37 14.89 -32.10 29.21
N GLN A 38 15.55 -32.98 28.46
CA GLN A 38 15.96 -34.37 28.59
C GLN A 38 14.79 -35.33 28.84
N GLU A 39 14.26 -35.87 27.73
CA GLU A 39 13.60 -37.18 27.51
C GLU A 39 13.29 -37.21 25.98
N LEU A 40 13.88 -38.03 25.09
CA LEU A 40 14.24 -39.46 25.05
C LEU A 40 13.04 -40.42 25.03
N ILE A 41 12.24 -40.41 23.96
CA ILE A 41 11.38 -41.55 23.54
C ILE A 41 11.32 -41.51 22.00
N SER A 42 12.14 -42.26 21.27
CA SER A 42 12.00 -43.68 20.92
C SER A 42 10.73 -44.02 20.12
N SER A 43 10.98 -44.35 18.85
CA SER A 43 10.32 -45.44 18.10
C SER A 43 8.87 -45.26 17.64
N ARG A 44 8.69 -45.26 16.32
CA ARG A 44 7.96 -46.29 15.52
C ARG A 44 7.46 -45.69 14.21
N ARG A 45 8.26 -45.81 13.15
CA ARG A 45 7.76 -45.78 11.76
C ARG A 45 7.52 -47.22 11.30
N PRO A 46 6.28 -47.64 11.02
CA PRO A 46 6.05 -48.77 10.14
C PRO A 46 6.21 -48.32 8.67
N PRO A 47 6.75 -49.19 7.79
CA PRO A 47 6.80 -48.92 6.36
C PRO A 47 5.40 -49.15 5.75
N ARG A 48 4.85 -48.12 5.10
CA ARG A 48 3.66 -48.23 4.24
C ARG A 48 4.09 -48.60 2.82
N ASP A 49 3.68 -49.80 2.43
CA ASP A 49 3.11 -50.14 1.12
C ASP A 49 3.76 -49.54 -0.13
N ALA A 50 4.73 -50.29 -0.65
CA ALA A 50 5.16 -50.20 -2.04
C ALA A 50 4.09 -50.81 -2.95
N TRP A 51 3.14 -49.98 -3.40
CA TRP A 51 2.31 -50.32 -4.56
C TRP A 51 2.98 -49.75 -5.80
N ALA A 52 3.68 -50.64 -6.49
CA ALA A 52 4.25 -50.38 -7.79
C ALA A 52 3.17 -50.58 -8.87
N THR A 53 3.04 -49.54 -9.69
CA THR A 53 2.73 -49.57 -11.12
C THR A 53 1.31 -49.90 -11.56
N GLY A 54 0.60 -48.84 -11.94
CA GLY A 54 -0.25 -48.92 -13.13
C GLY A 54 -1.34 -47.88 -13.19
N ILE A 55 -1.05 -46.59 -13.42
CA ILE A 55 -1.99 -45.70 -14.13
C ILE A 55 -1.22 -44.72 -15.02
N ALA A 56 -1.46 -44.90 -16.32
CA ALA A 56 -1.50 -43.94 -17.42
C ALA A 56 -0.65 -42.67 -17.38
N ARG A 57 0.21 -42.57 -18.40
CA ARG A 57 0.62 -41.31 -19.02
C ARG A 57 -0.61 -40.50 -19.42
N HIS A 58 -0.83 -39.37 -18.78
CA HIS A 58 -1.48 -38.21 -19.40
C HIS A 58 -0.56 -37.01 -19.27
N ALA A 59 0.25 -36.80 -20.30
CA ALA A 59 0.62 -35.45 -20.66
C ALA A 59 -0.62 -34.82 -21.31
N LEU A 60 -1.26 -33.88 -20.63
CA LEU A 60 -2.08 -32.88 -21.30
C LEU A 60 -2.02 -31.61 -20.46
N THR A 61 -1.45 -30.58 -21.07
CA THR A 61 -1.41 -29.21 -20.59
C THR A 61 -2.83 -28.74 -20.25
N ASP A 62 -3.18 -28.76 -18.97
CA ASP A 62 -4.36 -28.06 -18.47
C ASP A 62 -4.00 -26.58 -18.32
N ARG A 63 -3.80 -25.91 -19.46
CA ARG A 63 -3.99 -24.46 -19.54
C ARG A 63 -5.49 -24.26 -19.61
N THR A 64 -6.12 -24.16 -18.44
CA THR A 64 -7.49 -23.68 -18.33
C THR A 64 -7.57 -22.35 -19.10
N PRO A 65 -8.40 -22.23 -20.16
CA PRO A 65 -8.55 -20.96 -20.84
C PRO A 65 -9.09 -19.94 -19.84
N VAL A 66 -8.33 -18.87 -19.58
CA VAL A 66 -8.80 -17.72 -18.82
C VAL A 66 -10.09 -17.25 -19.48
N GLN A 67 -11.22 -17.44 -18.79
CA GLN A 67 -12.56 -17.34 -19.35
C GLN A 67 -12.83 -15.94 -19.95
N PRO A 68 -13.54 -15.86 -21.09
CA PRO A 68 -13.91 -14.59 -21.72
C PRO A 68 -14.62 -13.60 -20.80
N GLU A 69 -15.45 -14.09 -19.88
CA GLU A 69 -16.22 -13.26 -18.93
C GLU A 69 -15.31 -12.46 -17.99
N ALA A 70 -14.30 -13.10 -17.41
CA ALA A 70 -13.33 -12.41 -16.54
C ALA A 70 -12.52 -11.32 -17.28
N ARG A 71 -12.26 -11.52 -18.59
CA ARG A 71 -11.61 -10.52 -19.43
C ARG A 71 -12.52 -9.34 -19.73
N ASN A 72 -13.81 -9.60 -19.95
CA ASN A 72 -14.81 -8.56 -20.17
C ASN A 72 -14.98 -7.70 -18.91
N SER A 73 -15.12 -8.32 -17.73
CA SER A 73 -15.18 -7.58 -16.45
C SER A 73 -13.93 -6.72 -16.21
N ALA A 74 -12.73 -7.24 -16.48
CA ALA A 74 -11.50 -6.48 -16.29
C ALA A 74 -11.37 -5.27 -17.25
N ALA A 75 -11.88 -5.39 -18.48
CA ALA A 75 -11.93 -4.29 -19.44
C ALA A 75 -12.94 -3.22 -19.01
N GLU A 76 -14.12 -3.63 -18.54
CA GLU A 76 -15.15 -2.73 -18.02
C GLU A 76 -14.65 -1.94 -16.81
N PHE A 77 -14.04 -2.62 -15.82
CA PHE A 77 -13.49 -1.93 -14.65
C PHE A 77 -12.36 -0.98 -15.00
N ARG A 78 -11.50 -1.35 -15.97
CA ARG A 78 -10.48 -0.45 -16.48
C ARG A 78 -11.11 0.81 -17.08
N ALA A 79 -12.12 0.66 -17.92
CA ALA A 79 -12.80 1.78 -18.56
C ALA A 79 -13.44 2.72 -17.53
N VAL A 80 -14.12 2.18 -16.51
CA VAL A 80 -14.70 2.98 -15.41
C VAL A 80 -13.60 3.72 -14.64
N ARG A 81 -12.54 3.01 -14.24
CA ARG A 81 -11.41 3.59 -13.49
C ARG A 81 -10.73 4.71 -14.26
N GLU A 82 -10.47 4.51 -15.55
CA GLU A 82 -9.81 5.49 -16.41
C GLU A 82 -10.71 6.71 -16.66
N ALA A 83 -12.01 6.52 -16.89
CA ALA A 83 -12.95 7.62 -17.02
C ALA A 83 -13.04 8.47 -15.74
N ASP A 84 -13.02 7.84 -14.56
CA ASP A 84 -13.04 8.57 -13.29
C ASP A 84 -11.71 9.28 -13.01
N LEU A 85 -10.58 8.68 -13.36
CA LEU A 85 -9.26 9.31 -13.32
C LEU A 85 -9.20 10.55 -14.24
N ASP A 86 -9.61 10.42 -15.50
CA ASP A 86 -9.57 11.52 -16.48
C ASP A 86 -10.49 12.66 -16.05
N ARG A 87 -11.68 12.35 -15.53
CA ARG A 87 -12.59 13.34 -14.94
C ARG A 87 -11.93 14.11 -13.81
N ALA A 88 -11.27 13.42 -12.88
CA ALA A 88 -10.58 14.07 -11.76
C ALA A 88 -9.41 14.93 -12.25
N MET A 89 -8.66 14.46 -13.25
CA MET A 89 -7.55 15.24 -13.83
C MET A 89 -8.03 16.50 -14.52
N ALA A 90 -9.10 16.41 -15.32
CA ALA A 90 -9.72 17.57 -15.96
C ALA A 90 -10.24 18.59 -14.94
N TRP A 91 -10.82 18.12 -13.83
CA TRP A 91 -11.25 18.98 -12.74
C TRP A 91 -10.07 19.73 -12.10
N HIS A 92 -9.02 19.00 -11.69
CA HIS A 92 -7.87 19.59 -11.00
C HIS A 92 -7.02 20.50 -11.88
N SER A 93 -6.90 20.19 -13.17
CA SER A 93 -6.22 21.09 -14.13
C SER A 93 -6.99 22.38 -14.33
N GLY A 94 -8.33 22.32 -14.42
CA GLY A 94 -9.20 23.49 -14.56
C GLY A 94 -9.09 24.50 -13.41
N ILE A 95 -8.76 24.02 -12.20
CA ILE A 95 -8.56 24.87 -11.01
C ILE A 95 -7.08 25.14 -10.69
N GLY A 96 -6.14 24.70 -11.54
CA GLY A 96 -4.70 24.91 -11.35
C GLY A 96 -4.11 24.27 -10.09
N THR A 97 -4.75 23.23 -9.54
CA THR A 97 -4.32 22.62 -8.28
C THR A 97 -3.42 21.41 -8.52
N ALA A 98 -2.29 21.35 -7.83
CA ALA A 98 -1.42 20.17 -7.85
C ALA A 98 -2.17 18.93 -7.35
N VAL A 99 -2.08 17.83 -8.10
CA VAL A 99 -2.74 16.58 -7.73
C VAL A 99 -2.01 15.92 -6.56
N ARG A 100 -2.74 15.71 -5.47
CA ARG A 100 -2.26 15.04 -4.25
C ARG A 100 -2.84 13.63 -4.19
N VAL A 101 -2.00 12.64 -3.89
CA VAL A 101 -2.42 11.24 -3.85
C VAL A 101 -1.92 10.53 -2.60
N ALA A 102 -2.66 9.50 -2.22
CA ALA A 102 -2.19 8.48 -1.28
C ALA A 102 -1.58 7.29 -2.03
N ARG A 103 -0.51 6.72 -1.48
CA ARG A 103 0.06 5.44 -1.91
C ARG A 103 -0.42 4.35 -0.97
N TYR A 104 -1.06 3.32 -1.52
CA TYR A 104 -1.73 2.27 -0.77
C TYR A 104 -1.26 0.88 -1.21
N SER A 105 -1.22 -0.06 -0.26
CA SER A 105 -1.04 -1.47 -0.56
C SER A 105 -1.80 -2.37 0.41
N LEU A 106 -2.27 -3.51 -0.08
CA LEU A 106 -2.71 -4.63 0.75
C LEU A 106 -1.58 -5.66 0.82
N VAL A 107 -1.22 -6.09 2.02
CA VAL A 107 -0.23 -7.15 2.21
C VAL A 107 -0.76 -8.27 3.09
N GLY A 108 -0.35 -9.49 2.78
CA GLY A 108 -0.63 -10.66 3.61
C GLY A 108 0.16 -10.66 4.92
N PRO A 109 -0.17 -11.58 5.86
CA PRO A 109 0.60 -11.77 7.08
C PRO A 109 2.08 -12.02 6.80
N GLY A 110 2.97 -11.29 7.49
CA GLY A 110 4.42 -11.43 7.33
C GLY A 110 5.01 -10.83 6.05
N GLN A 111 4.21 -10.28 5.15
CA GLN A 111 4.69 -9.63 3.94
C GLN A 111 5.12 -8.17 4.21
N ASP A 112 6.22 -7.77 3.57
CA ASP A 112 6.73 -6.40 3.62
C ASP A 112 6.02 -5.51 2.57
N PRO A 113 5.34 -4.42 2.98
CA PRO A 113 4.68 -3.49 2.05
C PRO A 113 5.67 -2.65 1.22
N THR A 114 6.94 -2.56 1.60
CA THR A 114 7.94 -1.66 1.00
C THR A 114 8.05 -1.86 -0.51
N VAL A 115 8.13 -3.11 -0.98
CA VAL A 115 8.28 -3.42 -2.41
C VAL A 115 7.05 -2.99 -3.22
N ARG A 116 5.85 -3.25 -2.70
CA ARG A 116 4.60 -2.86 -3.37
C ARG A 116 4.45 -1.34 -3.36
N LEU A 117 4.67 -0.71 -2.22
CA LEU A 117 4.65 0.74 -2.11
C LEU A 117 5.68 1.38 -3.07
N ALA A 118 6.89 0.86 -3.21
CA ALA A 118 7.88 1.40 -4.15
C ALA A 118 7.37 1.42 -5.61
N GLN A 119 6.57 0.44 -6.02
CA GLN A 119 5.98 0.42 -7.37
C GLN A 119 4.96 1.54 -7.58
N THR A 120 4.18 1.88 -6.54
CA THR A 120 3.26 3.03 -6.60
C THR A 120 4.00 4.37 -6.75
N GLN A 121 5.22 4.48 -6.19
CA GLN A 121 6.05 5.70 -6.33
C GLN A 121 6.38 6.00 -7.80
N ALA A 122 6.62 4.97 -8.61
CA ALA A 122 6.91 5.17 -10.04
C ALA A 122 5.74 5.81 -10.80
N VAL A 123 4.49 5.53 -10.39
CA VAL A 123 3.31 6.20 -10.95
C VAL A 123 3.28 7.68 -10.55
N VAL A 124 3.49 7.95 -9.26
CA VAL A 124 3.50 9.31 -8.70
C VAL A 124 4.55 10.17 -9.41
N CYS A 125 5.80 9.68 -9.52
CA CYS A 125 6.89 10.41 -10.16
C CYS A 125 6.58 10.71 -11.63
N ARG A 126 6.13 9.71 -12.40
CA ARG A 126 5.84 9.88 -13.85
C ARG A 126 4.72 10.88 -14.12
N ARG A 127 3.80 11.06 -13.16
CA ARG A 127 2.67 11.98 -13.30
C ARG A 127 2.89 13.30 -12.58
N HIS A 128 4.06 13.51 -11.97
CA HIS A 128 4.39 14.71 -11.19
C HIS A 128 3.35 15.02 -10.10
N TRP A 129 2.79 13.98 -9.48
CA TRP A 129 1.83 14.13 -8.39
C TRP A 129 2.54 14.29 -7.04
N ALA A 130 1.92 14.98 -6.10
CA ALA A 130 2.39 15.07 -4.72
C ALA A 130 1.88 13.86 -3.92
N THR A 131 2.75 13.24 -3.13
CA THR A 131 2.33 12.19 -2.17
C THR A 131 1.99 12.86 -0.84
N SER A 132 0.75 12.69 -0.37
CA SER A 132 0.34 13.17 0.97
C SER A 132 0.41 12.05 2.00
N VAL A 133 -0.01 10.84 1.64
CA VAL A 133 -0.15 9.70 2.56
C VAL A 133 0.48 8.46 1.96
N VAL A 134 1.17 7.67 2.79
CA VAL A 134 1.68 6.34 2.43
C VAL A 134 1.21 5.36 3.50
N THR A 135 0.44 4.34 3.12
CA THR A 135 -0.15 3.41 4.08
C THR A 135 -0.42 2.03 3.50
N PHE A 136 -0.74 1.06 4.35
CA PHE A 136 -1.05 -0.31 3.95
C PHE A 136 -1.97 -1.01 4.95
N ASP A 137 -2.76 -1.98 4.48
CA ASP A 137 -3.55 -2.87 5.35
C ASP A 137 -2.98 -4.29 5.38
N ARG A 138 -3.23 -5.01 6.48
CA ARG A 138 -2.86 -6.43 6.68
C ARG A 138 -4.07 -7.35 6.87
N THR A 139 -5.24 -6.92 6.44
CA THR A 139 -6.53 -7.56 6.72
C THR A 139 -6.85 -8.74 5.79
N GLY A 140 -5.98 -9.04 4.82
CA GLY A 140 -6.26 -10.02 3.76
C GLY A 140 -7.29 -9.53 2.74
N ASP A 141 -7.70 -10.42 1.84
CA ASP A 141 -8.47 -10.12 0.63
C ASP A 141 -9.96 -9.81 0.87
N GLY A 142 -10.39 -9.72 2.13
CA GLY A 142 -11.79 -9.45 2.52
C GLY A 142 -12.32 -8.06 2.11
N ASP A 143 -13.54 -7.75 2.56
CA ASP A 143 -14.26 -6.53 2.18
C ASP A 143 -13.41 -5.26 2.39
N PRO A 144 -13.13 -4.49 1.32
CA PRO A 144 -12.40 -3.22 1.39
C PRO A 144 -12.98 -2.23 2.41
N ALA A 145 -14.29 -2.26 2.66
CA ALA A 145 -14.95 -1.36 3.61
C ALA A 145 -14.53 -1.61 5.07
N LEU A 146 -14.02 -2.79 5.39
CA LEU A 146 -13.57 -3.15 6.74
C LEU A 146 -12.07 -2.85 6.96
N ARG A 147 -11.37 -2.34 5.94
CA ARG A 147 -9.94 -2.12 6.00
C ARG A 147 -9.63 -0.73 6.59
N PRO A 148 -8.97 -0.65 7.76
CA PRO A 148 -8.82 0.62 8.47
C PRO A 148 -8.07 1.69 7.68
N GLN A 149 -6.99 1.32 7.00
CA GLN A 149 -6.20 2.32 6.27
C GLN A 149 -6.91 2.76 5.00
N LEU A 150 -7.54 1.86 4.25
CA LEU A 150 -8.36 2.24 3.11
C LEU A 150 -9.53 3.16 3.53
N GLY A 151 -10.20 2.86 4.64
CA GLY A 151 -11.25 3.72 5.20
C GLY A 151 -10.75 5.13 5.55
N ARG A 152 -9.54 5.25 6.10
CA ARG A 152 -8.90 6.56 6.34
C ARG A 152 -8.62 7.32 5.04
N LEU A 153 -8.16 6.63 3.99
CA LEU A 153 -7.96 7.26 2.68
C LEU A 153 -9.28 7.75 2.08
N VAL A 154 -10.36 7.00 2.25
CA VAL A 154 -11.70 7.42 1.83
C VAL A 154 -12.12 8.69 2.57
N ALA A 155 -11.90 8.78 3.89
CA ALA A 155 -12.16 10.00 4.65
C ALA A 155 -11.26 11.18 4.22
N ALA A 156 -10.01 10.92 3.84
CA ALA A 156 -9.08 11.94 3.33
C ALA A 156 -9.49 12.51 1.96
N LEU A 157 -10.29 11.77 1.18
CA LEU A 157 -10.94 12.31 -0.02
C LEU A 157 -12.05 13.29 0.36
N ASP A 158 -12.84 12.99 1.39
CA ASP A 158 -13.93 13.85 1.86
C ASP A 158 -13.43 15.21 2.36
N THR A 159 -12.25 15.25 2.99
CA THR A 159 -11.60 16.49 3.45
C THR A 159 -10.79 17.20 2.35
N GLY A 160 -10.61 16.56 1.19
CA GLY A 160 -9.73 17.06 0.12
C GLY A 160 -8.25 17.06 0.48
N GLU A 161 -7.82 16.29 1.48
CA GLU A 161 -6.38 16.10 1.81
C GLU A 161 -5.66 15.36 0.68
N ILE A 162 -6.36 14.40 0.06
CA ILE A 162 -5.95 13.71 -1.15
C ILE A 162 -7.04 13.82 -2.22
N HIS A 163 -6.65 13.61 -3.47
CA HIS A 163 -7.55 13.60 -4.63
C HIS A 163 -7.69 12.20 -5.23
N GLY A 164 -6.79 11.29 -4.91
CA GLY A 164 -6.83 9.93 -5.42
C GLY A 164 -5.92 8.98 -4.68
N ILE A 165 -6.11 7.69 -4.97
CA ILE A 165 -5.35 6.59 -4.39
C ILE A 165 -4.54 5.94 -5.51
N VAL A 166 -3.28 5.63 -5.23
CA VAL A 166 -2.38 4.87 -6.09
C VAL A 166 -2.12 3.52 -5.45
N ALA A 167 -2.50 2.44 -6.13
CA ALA A 167 -2.27 1.07 -5.70
C ALA A 167 -1.41 0.31 -6.73
N VAL A 168 -0.87 -0.85 -6.37
CA VAL A 168 -0.06 -1.63 -7.32
C VAL A 168 -0.93 -2.27 -8.38
N SER A 169 -1.93 -3.03 -7.95
CA SER A 169 -2.89 -3.67 -8.84
C SER A 169 -4.28 -3.64 -8.21
N ARG A 170 -5.24 -4.14 -8.99
CA ARG A 170 -6.62 -4.34 -8.54
C ARG A 170 -6.69 -5.16 -7.25
N ILE A 171 -5.81 -6.13 -7.03
CA ILE A 171 -5.82 -7.00 -5.85
C ILE A 171 -5.56 -6.23 -4.56
N ASP A 172 -4.76 -5.15 -4.60
CA ASP A 172 -4.60 -4.30 -3.42
C ASP A 172 -5.94 -3.71 -2.99
N ILE A 173 -6.87 -3.49 -3.92
CA ILE A 173 -8.23 -3.06 -3.60
C ILE A 173 -9.11 -4.28 -3.32
N SER A 174 -9.39 -5.12 -4.31
CA SER A 174 -10.06 -6.40 -4.09
C SER A 174 -9.93 -7.32 -5.31
N PRO A 175 -9.66 -8.63 -5.11
CA PRO A 175 -9.77 -9.61 -6.18
C PRO A 175 -11.22 -9.89 -6.59
N PHE A 176 -12.21 -9.50 -5.78
CA PHE A 176 -13.63 -9.75 -6.04
C PHE A 176 -14.27 -8.60 -6.83
N ASP A 177 -14.97 -8.92 -7.92
CA ASP A 177 -15.57 -7.94 -8.86
C ASP A 177 -16.52 -6.97 -8.14
N GLU A 178 -17.41 -7.50 -7.30
CA GLU A 178 -18.40 -6.69 -6.58
C GLU A 178 -17.77 -5.67 -5.62
N HIS A 179 -16.77 -6.10 -4.84
CA HIS A 179 -16.05 -5.24 -3.91
C HIS A 179 -15.21 -4.20 -4.65
N TYR A 180 -14.60 -4.57 -5.76
CA TYR A 180 -13.83 -3.65 -6.59
C TYR A 180 -14.75 -2.57 -7.20
N ALA A 181 -15.85 -2.98 -7.84
CA ALA A 181 -16.85 -2.10 -8.41
C ALA A 181 -17.42 -1.11 -7.37
N ARG A 182 -17.77 -1.63 -6.19
CA ARG A 182 -18.27 -0.80 -5.08
C ARG A 182 -17.22 0.22 -4.64
N THR A 183 -15.96 -0.19 -4.55
CA THR A 183 -14.88 0.73 -4.18
C THR A 183 -14.71 1.84 -5.22
N LEU A 184 -14.72 1.52 -6.51
CA LEU A 184 -14.67 2.53 -7.58
C LEU A 184 -15.84 3.53 -7.48
N ALA A 185 -17.06 3.04 -7.25
CA ALA A 185 -18.22 3.89 -7.05
C ALA A 185 -18.09 4.82 -5.82
N VAL A 186 -17.55 4.30 -4.71
CA VAL A 186 -17.27 5.05 -3.47
C VAL A 186 -16.25 6.17 -3.72
N LEU A 187 -15.18 5.89 -4.47
CA LEU A 187 -14.17 6.90 -4.83
C LEU A 187 -14.77 7.98 -5.74
N ARG A 188 -15.51 7.58 -6.77
CA ARG A 188 -16.18 8.50 -7.69
C ARG A 188 -17.16 9.43 -6.98
N ALA A 189 -17.95 8.91 -6.04
CA ALA A 189 -18.90 9.71 -5.27
C ALA A 189 -18.21 10.84 -4.49
N ARG A 190 -16.93 10.67 -4.15
CA ARG A 190 -16.09 11.66 -3.45
C ARG A 190 -15.23 12.49 -4.38
N ARG A 191 -15.50 12.42 -5.69
CA ARG A 191 -14.66 13.02 -6.75
C ARG A 191 -13.21 12.53 -6.73
N GLY A 192 -12.97 11.40 -6.08
CA GLY A 192 -11.69 10.73 -6.04
C GLY A 192 -11.48 9.81 -7.23
N PHE A 193 -10.26 9.35 -7.40
CA PHE A 193 -9.90 8.37 -8.42
C PHE A 193 -8.96 7.28 -7.91
N LEU A 194 -8.86 6.20 -8.67
CA LEU A 194 -7.88 5.13 -8.47
C LEU A 194 -6.91 5.08 -9.66
N ALA A 195 -5.62 5.08 -9.36
CA ALA A 195 -4.57 4.79 -10.34
C ALA A 195 -3.84 3.50 -9.95
N LEU A 196 -3.51 2.68 -10.95
CA LEU A 196 -2.79 1.43 -10.74
C LEU A 196 -1.37 1.52 -11.33
N ALA A 197 -0.40 0.91 -10.65
CA ALA A 197 0.96 0.76 -11.17
C ALA A 197 1.08 -0.34 -12.23
N ARG A 198 0.19 -1.34 -12.18
CA ARG A 198 0.09 -2.46 -13.10
C ARG A 198 -1.28 -2.51 -13.75
N SER A 199 -1.44 -3.35 -14.77
CA SER A 199 -2.74 -3.58 -15.40
C SER A 199 -3.74 -4.20 -14.42
N GLU A 200 -5.03 -3.97 -14.67
CA GLU A 200 -6.16 -4.52 -13.92
C GLU A 200 -6.11 -6.04 -13.70
N THR A 201 -5.47 -6.77 -14.63
CA THR A 201 -5.38 -8.23 -14.66
C THR A 201 -4.10 -8.76 -14.03
N SER A 202 -3.19 -7.90 -13.57
CA SER A 202 -1.96 -8.35 -12.93
C SER A 202 -2.27 -8.86 -11.53
N ILE A 203 -1.98 -10.14 -11.33
CA ILE A 203 -1.92 -10.79 -10.02
C ILE A 203 -0.55 -10.53 -9.37
#